data_AF-A0A4R2BNC1-F1
#
_entry.id   AF-A0A4R2BNC1-F1
#
_cell.length_a   1.000
_cell.length_b   1.000
_cell.length_c   1.000
_cell.angle_alpha   90.00
_cell.angle_beta   90.00
_cell.angle_gamma   90.00
#
_symmetry.space_group_name_H-M   'P 1'
#
loop_
_entity.id
_entity.type
_entity.pdbx_description
1 polymer ?
#
loop_
_entity_poly.entity_id
_entity_poly.type
_entity_poly.pdbx_seq_one_letter_code
_entity_poly.pdbx_strand_id
1 'polypeptide(L)'
;MNITTIIELDNHEVEKMLGAEFVFSQQQIDKNIVETCVEGFKSKVSEEYFEPEKGMQEVFDKLKENGVIPSKIEDFSFEMPSCGNMLRKDYKAEEMPQKVILSYML
;
A
#
# COMPACT_ATOMS: atom_id res chain seq x y z
N MET A 1 -5.59 4.02 28.64
CA MET A 1 -4.41 3.35 28.07
C MET A 1 -4.67 3.28 26.58
N ASN A 2 -3.83 3.92 25.76
CA ASN A 2 -4.03 3.92 24.31
C ASN A 2 -3.19 2.78 23.74
N ILE A 3 -3.83 1.85 23.03
CA ILE A 3 -3.14 0.74 22.38
C ILE A 3 -3.17 1.01 20.87
N THR A 4 -2.00 1.16 20.27
CA THR A 4 -1.86 1.20 18.82
C THR A 4 -1.68 -0.23 18.31
N THR A 5 -2.51 -0.62 17.36
CA THR A 5 -2.36 -1.87 16.61
C THR A 5 -1.74 -1.55 15.27
N ILE A 6 -0.77 -2.36 14.86
CA ILE A 6 -0.08 -2.25 13.57
C ILE A 6 -0.27 -3.57 12.82
N ILE A 7 -0.72 -3.48 11.57
CA ILE A 7 -0.89 -4.60 10.65
C ILE A 7 0.06 -4.34 9.48
N GLU A 8 0.97 -5.27 9.25
CA GLU A 8 1.82 -5.28 8.06
C GLU A 8 1.19 -6.22 7.02
N LEU A 9 0.94 -5.71 5.82
CA LEU A 9 0.41 -6.46 4.70
C LEU A 9 1.43 -6.46 3.58
N ASP A 10 1.68 -7.60 2.97
CA ASP A 10 2.46 -7.64 1.75
C ASP A 10 1.63 -7.08 0.57
N ASN A 11 2.29 -6.52 -0.45
CA ASN A 11 1.62 -5.95 -1.63
C ASN A 11 0.65 -6.96 -2.27
N HIS A 12 1.05 -8.23 -2.39
CA HIS A 12 0.20 -9.25 -2.98
C HIS A 12 -1.09 -9.51 -2.18
N GLU A 13 -1.07 -9.31 -0.86
CA GLU A 13 -2.26 -9.42 -0.02
C GLU A 13 -3.21 -8.26 -0.27
N VAL A 14 -2.67 -7.04 -0.35
CA VAL A 14 -3.43 -5.83 -0.69
C VAL A 14 -4.04 -5.94 -2.08
N GLU A 15 -3.27 -6.34 -3.08
CA GLU A 15 -3.73 -6.55 -4.46
C GLU A 15 -4.84 -7.59 -4.55
N LYS A 16 -4.69 -8.71 -3.82
CA LYS A 16 -5.71 -9.76 -3.75
C LYS A 16 -6.98 -9.27 -3.08
N MET A 17 -6.87 -8.50 -2.00
CA MET A 17 -8.03 -7.90 -1.34
C MET A 17 -8.73 -6.94 -2.29
N LEU A 18 -8.01 -6.09 -3.02
CA LEU A 18 -8.60 -5.10 -3.93
C LEU A 18 -9.05 -5.66 -5.28
N GLY A 19 -8.53 -6.82 -5.70
CA GLY A 19 -8.66 -7.25 -7.09
C GLY A 19 -7.99 -6.29 -8.07
N ALA A 20 -6.95 -5.59 -7.61
CA ALA A 20 -6.23 -4.54 -8.34
C ALA A 20 -4.72 -4.75 -8.21
N GLU A 21 -3.94 -4.06 -9.05
CA GLU A 21 -2.47 -4.07 -8.99
C GLU A 21 -1.95 -2.70 -8.57
N PHE A 22 -0.83 -2.68 -7.85
CA PHE A 22 -0.16 -1.42 -7.54
C PHE A 22 0.36 -0.75 -8.81
N VAL A 23 0.12 0.55 -8.92
CA VAL A 23 0.71 1.41 -9.95
C VAL A 23 1.84 2.19 -9.31
N PHE A 24 3.05 1.95 -9.82
CA PHE A 24 4.26 2.63 -9.37
C PHE A 24 4.71 3.64 -10.42
N SER A 25 5.01 4.87 -10.02
CA SER A 25 5.79 5.78 -10.87
C SER A 25 7.24 5.76 -10.46
N GLN A 26 8.09 5.85 -11.48
CA GLN A 26 9.54 5.93 -11.32
C GLN A 26 9.99 7.30 -11.80
N GLN A 27 10.48 8.13 -10.88
CA GLN A 27 11.07 9.42 -11.21
C GLN A 27 12.59 9.32 -11.14
N GLN A 28 13.27 9.66 -12.24
CA GLN A 28 14.72 9.72 -12.26
C GLN A 28 15.19 11.05 -11.66
N ILE A 29 15.84 11.00 -10.50
CA ILE A 29 16.37 12.19 -9.82
C ILE A 29 17.80 12.49 -10.29
N ASP A 30 18.62 11.46 -10.54
CA ASP A 30 20.00 11.58 -11.07
C ASP A 30 20.38 10.34 -11.90
N LYS A 31 21.56 10.32 -12.55
CA LYS A 31 22.08 9.19 -13.34
C LYS A 31 22.04 7.84 -12.62
N ASN A 32 22.06 7.87 -11.28
CA ASN A 32 22.11 6.69 -10.41
C ASN A 32 20.99 6.63 -9.37
N ILE A 33 20.02 7.56 -9.38
CA ILE A 33 18.94 7.60 -8.37
C ILE A 33 17.59 7.55 -9.07
N VAL A 34 16.83 6.48 -8.78
CA VAL A 34 15.42 6.33 -9.18
C VAL A 34 14.58 6.35 -7.91
N GLU A 35 13.60 7.23 -7.89
CA GLU A 35 12.57 7.30 -6.87
C GLU A 35 11.36 6.53 -7.37
N THR A 36 10.93 5.50 -6.62
CA THR A 36 9.70 4.77 -6.93
C THR A 36 8.64 5.10 -5.90
N CYS A 37 7.54 5.66 -6.34
CA CYS A 37 6.42 6.01 -5.48
C CYS A 37 5.18 5.26 -5.95
N VAL A 38 4.33 4.85 -5.00
CA VAL A 38 3.01 4.32 -5.31
C VAL A 38 2.13 5.50 -5.73
N GLU A 39 1.63 5.48 -6.94
CA GLU A 39 0.66 6.49 -7.39
C GLU A 39 -0.77 6.10 -7.01
N GLY A 40 -1.07 4.79 -7.01
CA GLY A 40 -2.40 4.28 -6.76
C GLY A 40 -2.53 2.83 -7.19
N PHE A 41 -3.75 2.46 -7.58
CA PHE A 41 -4.11 1.09 -7.94
C PHE A 41 -4.84 1.05 -9.27
N LYS A 42 -4.65 -0.04 -10.02
CA LYS A 42 -5.41 -0.31 -11.25
C LYS A 42 -6.19 -1.61 -11.10
N SER A 43 -7.51 -1.53 -11.25
CA SER A 43 -8.40 -2.70 -11.22
C SER A 43 -8.03 -3.68 -12.33
N LYS A 44 -7.93 -4.98 -12.00
CA LYS A 44 -7.64 -6.04 -12.99
C LYS A 44 -8.83 -6.31 -13.93
N VAL A 45 -10.04 -5.92 -13.53
CA VAL A 45 -11.28 -6.23 -14.28
C VAL A 45 -11.74 -5.05 -15.11
N SER A 46 -11.82 -3.86 -14.51
CA SER A 46 -12.35 -2.66 -15.17
C SER A 46 -11.27 -1.79 -15.80
N GLU A 47 -9.99 -2.08 -15.53
CA GLU A 47 -8.86 -1.19 -15.82
C GLU A 47 -8.97 0.21 -15.21
N GLU A 48 -9.93 0.43 -14.32
CA GLU A 48 -10.12 1.70 -13.63
C GLU A 48 -8.96 1.95 -12.67
N TYR A 49 -8.45 3.17 -12.72
CA TYR A 49 -7.44 3.67 -11.80
C TYR A 49 -8.11 4.30 -10.59
N PHE A 50 -7.59 4.04 -9.39
CA PHE A 50 -8.05 4.68 -8.17
C PHE A 50 -6.91 5.04 -7.24
N GLU A 51 -7.14 6.12 -6.49
CA GLU A 51 -6.17 6.72 -5.58
C GLU A 51 -5.88 5.82 -4.37
N PRO A 52 -4.67 5.94 -3.78
CA PRO A 52 -4.23 5.18 -2.62
C PRO A 52 -5.24 5.17 -1.48
N GLU A 53 -5.84 6.32 -1.17
CA GLU A 53 -6.80 6.51 -0.08
C GLU A 53 -8.05 5.65 -0.28
N LYS A 54 -8.59 5.65 -1.51
CA LYS A 54 -9.76 4.84 -1.86
C LYS A 54 -9.44 3.35 -1.75
N GLY A 55 -8.28 2.93 -2.25
CA GLY A 55 -7.85 1.54 -2.13
C GLY A 55 -7.65 1.12 -0.68
N MET A 56 -6.97 1.92 0.13
CA MET A 56 -6.70 1.55 1.52
C MET A 56 -7.95 1.58 2.39
N GLN A 57 -8.92 2.43 2.10
CA GLN A 57 -10.24 2.35 2.72
C GLN A 57 -10.90 1.00 2.46
N GLU A 58 -10.87 0.52 1.21
CA GLU A 58 -11.45 -0.79 0.88
C GLU A 58 -10.69 -1.95 1.54
N VAL A 59 -9.35 -1.87 1.64
CA VAL A 59 -8.56 -2.85 2.41
C VAL A 59 -8.98 -2.85 3.88
N PHE A 60 -9.09 -1.68 4.49
CA PHE A 60 -9.52 -1.53 5.88
C PHE A 60 -10.91 -2.14 6.11
N ASP A 61 -11.86 -1.86 5.22
CA ASP A 61 -13.22 -2.39 5.30
C ASP A 61 -13.22 -3.92 5.16
N LYS A 62 -12.44 -4.48 4.25
CA LYS A 62 -12.27 -5.94 4.11
C LYS A 62 -11.64 -6.59 5.34
N LEU A 63 -10.68 -5.93 5.97
CA LEU A 63 -10.09 -6.41 7.23
C LEU A 63 -11.11 -6.39 8.38
N LYS A 64 -12.04 -5.42 8.38
CA LYS A 64 -13.16 -5.39 9.34
C LYS A 64 -14.14 -6.52 9.08
N GLU A 65 -14.53 -6.74 7.81
CA GLU A 65 -15.42 -7.83 7.41
C GLU A 65 -14.85 -9.21 7.77
N ASN A 66 -13.54 -9.39 7.60
CA ASN A 66 -12.82 -10.61 7.95
C ASN A 66 -12.57 -10.77 9.47
N GLY A 67 -12.97 -9.79 10.29
CA GLY A 67 -12.82 -9.82 11.74
C GLY A 67 -11.38 -9.60 12.24
N VAL A 68 -10.46 -9.18 11.37
CA VAL A 68 -9.09 -8.82 11.74
C VAL A 68 -9.08 -7.49 12.50
N ILE A 69 -9.84 -6.52 12.01
CA ILE A 69 -10.04 -5.22 12.66
C ILE A 69 -11.44 -5.20 13.31
N PRO A 70 -11.58 -4.80 14.59
CA PRO A 70 -12.88 -4.68 15.21
C PRO A 70 -13.79 -3.69 14.46
N SER A 71 -15.05 -4.03 14.27
CA SER A 71 -16.01 -3.21 13.52
C SER A 71 -16.21 -1.79 14.07
N LYS A 72 -15.99 -1.61 15.38
CA LYS A 72 -16.08 -0.32 16.08
C LYS A 72 -14.96 0.68 15.74
N ILE A 73 -13.89 0.25 15.06
CA ILE A 73 -12.80 1.14 14.69
C ILE A 73 -13.21 1.89 13.43
N GLU A 74 -13.27 3.22 13.53
CA GLU A 74 -13.70 4.11 12.46
C GLU A 74 -12.51 4.72 11.73
N ASP A 75 -11.45 5.03 12.48
CA ASP A 75 -10.25 5.70 11.95
C ASP A 75 -9.05 4.75 11.88
N PHE A 76 -8.26 4.92 10.83
CA PHE A 76 -6.96 4.28 10.67
C PHE A 76 -5.99 5.24 9.99
N SER A 77 -4.71 4.89 10.03
CA SER A 77 -3.66 5.51 9.24
C SER A 77 -2.94 4.43 8.48
N PHE A 78 -2.44 4.77 7.29
CA PHE A 78 -1.67 3.83 6.49
C PHE A 78 -0.39 4.48 6.01
N GLU A 79 0.63 3.64 5.85
CA GLU A 79 1.87 3.97 5.21
C GLU A 79 2.07 2.99 4.06
N MET A 80 2.18 3.53 2.86
CA MET A 80 2.61 2.75 1.71
C MET A 80 4.12 2.84 1.59
N PRO A 81 4.77 1.79 1.07
CA PRO A 81 6.18 1.87 0.75
C PRO A 81 6.36 2.99 -0.28
N SER A 82 7.00 4.08 0.15
CA SER A 82 7.16 5.31 -0.63
C SER A 82 8.63 5.70 -0.74
N CYS A 83 9.02 6.09 -1.95
CA CYS A 83 9.96 7.17 -2.23
C CYS A 83 11.32 7.07 -1.52
N GLY A 84 11.94 5.88 -1.59
CA GLY A 84 13.34 5.70 -1.21
C GLY A 84 14.28 6.04 -2.38
N ASN A 85 15.35 6.80 -2.11
CA ASN A 85 16.45 6.99 -3.06
C ASN A 85 17.12 5.64 -3.35
N MET A 86 16.81 5.01 -4.48
CA MET A 86 17.47 3.76 -4.86
C MET A 86 18.71 4.05 -5.71
N LEU A 87 19.89 3.71 -5.18
CA LEU A 87 21.21 4.06 -5.71
C LEU A 87 21.67 3.28 -6.97
N ARG A 88 20.79 2.52 -7.67
CA ARG A 88 21.20 1.69 -8.82
C ARG A 88 20.12 1.57 -9.91
N LYS A 89 20.58 1.61 -11.17
CA LYS A 89 19.78 1.52 -12.41
C LYS A 89 19.11 0.16 -12.68
N ASP A 90 19.54 -0.90 -12.00
CA ASP A 90 19.21 -2.30 -12.36
C ASP A 90 18.37 -3.02 -11.29
N TYR A 91 17.58 -2.28 -10.51
CA TYR A 91 16.77 -2.84 -9.43
C TYR A 91 15.60 -3.66 -9.98
N LYS A 92 15.45 -4.90 -9.52
CA LYS A 92 14.27 -5.73 -9.82
C LYS A 92 13.12 -5.32 -8.89
N ALA A 93 11.88 -5.36 -9.37
CA ALA A 93 10.68 -5.10 -8.56
C ALA A 93 10.61 -5.99 -7.28
N GLU A 94 11.27 -7.15 -7.33
CA GLU A 94 11.43 -8.11 -6.24
C GLU A 94 12.25 -7.56 -5.05
N GLU A 95 13.06 -6.51 -5.23
CA GLU A 95 13.97 -5.97 -4.22
C GLU A 95 13.42 -4.70 -3.52
N MET A 96 12.24 -4.19 -3.93
CA MET A 96 11.61 -3.03 -3.29
C MET A 96 10.94 -3.40 -1.95
N PRO A 97 10.86 -2.50 -0.95
CA PRO A 97 10.05 -2.74 0.24
C PRO A 97 8.60 -3.00 -0.16
N GLN A 98 8.09 -4.20 0.12
CA GLN A 98 6.79 -4.68 -0.38
C GLN A 98 5.67 -4.69 0.66
N LYS A 99 5.81 -3.89 1.72
CA LYS A 99 4.87 -3.90 2.85
C LYS A 99 4.10 -2.60 2.96
N VAL A 100 2.78 -2.72 3.00
CA VAL A 100 1.87 -1.66 3.42
C VAL A 100 1.64 -1.81 4.91
N ILE A 101 1.78 -0.71 5.65
CA ILE A 101 1.51 -0.68 7.08
C ILE A 101 0.15 -0.02 7.28
N LEU A 102 -0.73 -0.69 8.01
CA LEU A 102 -2.00 -0.13 8.48
C LEU A 102 -1.94 -0.05 10.00
N SER A 103 -2.37 1.07 10.57
CA SER A 103 -2.38 1.28 12.02
C SER A 103 -3.68 1.92 12.49
N TYR A 104 -4.11 1.55 13.68
CA TYR A 104 -5.29 2.13 14.33
C TYR A 104 -5.18 2.07 15.85
N MET A 105 -5.99 2.88 16.54
CA MET A 105 -6.05 2.92 18.00
C MET A 105 -7.28 2.17 18.52
N LEU A 106 -7.10 1.37 19.58
CA LEU A 106 -8.14 0.57 20.24
C LEU A 106 -8.76 1.25 21.47
#